data_AF-A0A8J3I8W4-F1
#
_entry.id   AF-A0A8J3I8W4-F1
#
_cell.length_a   1.000
_cell.length_b   1.000
_cell.length_c   1.000
_cell.angle_alpha   90.00
_cell.angle_beta   90.00
_cell.angle_gamma   90.00
#
_symmetry.space_group_name_H-M   'P 1'
#
loop_
_entity.id
_entity.type
_entity.pdbx_description
1 polymer ?
#
loop_
_entity_poly.entity_id
_entity_poly.type
_entity_poly.pdbx_seq_one_letter_code
_entity_poly.pdbx_strand_id
1 'polypeptide(L)'
;MIRTLQGNKLEPWLERVQATGVKELQQFAHGLERDKAAVVAGLTLPYSTSPVAGHINRLKLLKRQSYGRAGLAHLSRRLLAA
;
A
#
# COMPACT_ATOMS: atom_id res chain seq x y z
N MET A 1 2.12 5.80 6.20
CA MET A 1 1.09 6.72 5.69
C MET A 1 1.80 7.93 5.12
N ILE A 2 1.45 8.34 3.90
CA ILE A 2 1.99 9.57 3.31
C ILE A 2 1.47 10.75 4.15
N ARG A 3 2.38 11.54 4.71
CA ARG A 3 2.05 12.68 5.58
C ARG A 3 1.89 13.99 4.81
N THR A 4 2.48 14.05 3.61
CA THR A 4 2.52 15.24 2.76
C THR A 4 2.15 14.85 1.33
N LEU A 5 1.08 15.43 0.81
CA LEU A 5 0.57 15.17 -0.53
C LEU A 5 1.29 16.08 -1.53
N GLN A 6 2.34 15.54 -2.16
CA GLN A 6 3.21 16.25 -3.09
C GLN A 6 3.33 15.48 -4.41
N GLY A 7 2.19 15.19 -5.06
CA GLY A 7 2.17 14.48 -6.35
C GLY A 7 2.98 15.16 -7.44
N ASN A 8 3.13 16.49 -7.38
CA ASN A 8 3.98 17.27 -8.29
C ASN A 8 5.48 16.94 -8.18
N LYS A 9 5.93 16.29 -7.10
CA LYS A 9 7.33 15.88 -6.93
C LYS A 9 7.64 14.49 -7.51
N LEU A 10 6.65 13.78 -8.04
CA LEU A 10 6.86 12.46 -8.62
C LEU A 10 7.75 12.52 -9.87
N GLU A 11 7.44 13.42 -10.81
CA GLU A 11 8.20 13.57 -12.07
C GLU A 11 9.68 13.87 -11.84
N PRO A 12 10.04 14.91 -11.06
CA PRO A 12 11.44 15.21 -10.79
C PRO A 12 12.15 14.09 -10.04
N TRP A 13 11.42 13.28 -9.27
CA TRP A 13 11.99 12.13 -8.60
C TRP A 13 12.29 10.99 -9.57
N LEU A 14 11.40 10.69 -10.52
CA LEU A 14 11.59 9.66 -11.54
C LEU A 14 12.82 9.99 -12.41
N GLU A 15 12.98 11.23 -12.85
CA GLU A 15 14.15 11.67 -13.63
C GLU A 15 15.47 11.41 -12.89
N ARG A 16 15.53 11.75 -11.60
CA ARG A 16 16.72 11.48 -10.77
C ARG A 16 17.00 9.99 -10.60
N VAL A 17 15.95 9.17 -10.48
CA VAL A 17 16.08 7.71 -10.37
C VAL A 17 16.71 7.13 -11.63
N GLN A 18 16.31 7.62 -12.81
CA GLN A 18 16.92 7.20 -14.06
C GLN A 18 18.40 7.58 -14.12
N ALA A 19 18.77 8.76 -13.62
CA ALA A 19 20.15 9.23 -13.57
C ALA A 19 21.06 8.50 -12.55
N THR A 20 20.51 7.86 -11.51
CA THR A 20 21.32 7.17 -10.48
C THR A 20 22.02 5.89 -10.94
N GLY A 21 21.58 5.25 -12.03
CA GLY A 21 22.19 4.01 -12.53
C GLY A 21 21.92 2.75 -11.69
N VAL A 22 21.13 2.84 -10.61
CA VAL A 22 20.75 1.70 -9.76
C VAL A 22 19.59 0.95 -10.43
N LYS A 23 19.86 -0.24 -10.97
CA LYS A 23 18.90 -1.00 -11.79
C LYS A 23 17.62 -1.35 -11.04
N GLU A 24 17.73 -1.74 -9.77
CA GLU A 24 16.57 -2.10 -8.93
C GLU A 24 15.64 -0.90 -8.72
N LEU A 25 16.23 0.29 -8.54
CA LEU A 25 15.50 1.54 -8.37
C LEU A 25 14.81 1.97 -9.68
N GLN A 26 15.49 1.80 -10.81
CA GLN A 26 14.95 2.07 -12.15
C GLN A 26 13.79 1.12 -12.49
N GLN A 27 13.92 -0.17 -12.20
CA GLN A 27 12.83 -1.15 -12.37
C GLN A 27 11.61 -0.79 -11.53
N PHE A 28 11.84 -0.38 -10.28
CA PHE A 28 10.78 0.11 -9.40
C PHE A 28 10.08 1.36 -9.97
N ALA A 29 10.86 2.34 -10.43
CA ALA A 29 10.33 3.55 -11.08
C ALA A 29 9.50 3.21 -12.32
N HIS A 30 9.92 2.25 -13.13
CA HIS A 30 9.18 1.81 -14.31
C HIS A 30 7.81 1.21 -13.95
N GLY A 31 7.73 0.50 -12.82
CA GLY A 31 6.45 0.04 -12.28
C GLY A 31 5.53 1.20 -11.88
N LEU A 32 6.09 2.26 -11.29
CA LEU A 32 5.32 3.47 -10.95
C LEU A 32 4.85 4.25 -12.19
N GLU A 33 5.67 4.30 -13.24
CA GLU A 33 5.33 4.94 -14.51
C GLU A 33 4.13 4.26 -15.20
N ARG A 34 4.06 2.93 -15.17
CA ARG A 34 2.94 2.18 -15.75
C ARG A 34 1.59 2.56 -15.13
N ASP A 35 1.58 2.81 -13.82
CA ASP A 35 0.39 3.15 -13.04
C ASP A 35 0.38 4.63 -12.62
N LYS A 36 1.08 5.50 -13.37
CA LYS A 36 1.39 6.89 -13.01
C LYS A 36 0.18 7.71 -12.57
N ALA A 37 -0.93 7.62 -13.29
CA ALA A 37 -2.15 8.37 -12.95
C ALA A 37 -2.66 8.03 -11.54
N ALA A 38 -2.65 6.74 -11.18
CA ALA A 38 -3.06 6.27 -9.86
C ALA A 38 -2.06 6.69 -8.79
N VAL A 39 -0.75 6.65 -9.09
CA VAL A 39 0.32 7.09 -8.17
C VAL A 39 0.21 8.59 -7.89
N VAL A 40 0.04 9.42 -8.92
CA VAL A 40 -0.14 10.88 -8.78
C VAL A 40 -1.39 11.17 -7.95
N ALA A 41 -2.51 10.48 -8.23
CA ALA A 41 -3.73 10.63 -7.44
C ALA A 41 -3.51 10.25 -5.97
N GLY A 42 -2.84 9.14 -5.69
CA GLY A 42 -2.50 8.71 -4.32
C GLY A 42 -1.53 9.64 -3.58
N LEU A 43 -0.71 10.40 -4.32
CA LEU A 43 0.19 11.42 -3.77
C LEU A 43 -0.43 12.82 -3.69
N THR A 44 -1.65 13.03 -4.21
CA THR A 44 -2.28 14.36 -4.29
C THR A 44 -3.59 14.44 -3.51
N LEU A 45 -4.39 13.37 -3.54
CA LEU A 45 -5.70 13.34 -2.91
C LEU A 45 -5.59 13.03 -1.41
N PRO A 46 -6.54 13.53 -0.58
CA PRO A 46 -6.52 13.29 0.87
C PRO A 46 -6.93 11.86 1.26
N TYR A 47 -7.26 11.02 0.29
CA TYR A 47 -7.71 9.66 0.54
C TYR A 47 -6.52 8.75 0.88
N SER A 48 -6.73 7.86 1.86
CA SER A 48 -5.70 6.90 2.23
C SER A 48 -6.30 5.53 2.52
N THR A 49 -5.56 4.49 2.14
CA THR A 49 -5.92 3.09 2.45
C THR A 49 -5.52 2.70 3.87
N SER A 50 -5.12 3.64 4.74
CA SER A 50 -4.55 3.31 6.05
C SER A 50 -5.56 2.67 7.00
N PRO A 51 -6.82 3.16 7.12
CA PRO A 51 -7.83 2.47 7.91
C PRO A 51 -8.11 1.07 7.38
N VAL A 52 -8.20 0.90 6.06
CA VAL A 52 -8.44 -0.40 5.41
C VAL A 52 -7.29 -1.36 5.69
N ALA A 53 -6.03 -0.90 5.61
CA ALA A 53 -4.86 -1.69 5.96
C ALA A 53 -4.86 -2.13 7.43
N GLY A 54 -5.35 -1.28 8.34
CA GLY A 54 -5.57 -1.61 9.75
C GLY A 54 -6.57 -2.76 9.93
N HIS A 55 -7.73 -2.69 9.26
CA HIS A 55 -8.72 -3.77 9.28
C HIS A 55 -8.16 -5.08 8.72
N ILE A 56 -7.41 -5.01 7.61
CA ILE A 56 -6.74 -6.19 7.03
C ILE A 56 -5.72 -6.77 8.01
N ASN A 57 -4.94 -5.92 8.71
CA ASN A 57 -3.98 -6.38 9.70
C ASN A 57 -4.68 -7.11 10.86
N ARG A 58 -5.75 -6.51 11.42
CA ARG A 58 -6.58 -7.14 12.46
C ARG A 58 -7.11 -8.50 12.02
N LEU A 59 -7.64 -8.60 10.80
CA LEU A 59 -8.12 -9.87 10.25
C LEU A 59 -6.98 -10.91 10.11
N LYS A 60 -5.82 -10.48 9.59
CA LYS A 60 -4.62 -11.35 9.48
C LYS A 60 -4.14 -11.82 10.86
N LEU A 61 -4.20 -10.97 11.89
CA LEU A 61 -3.85 -11.31 13.26
C LEU A 61 -4.80 -12.37 13.84
N LEU A 62 -6.12 -12.17 13.70
CA LEU A 62 -7.11 -13.16 14.15
C LEU A 62 -6.88 -14.52 13.48
N LYS A 63 -6.62 -14.54 12.17
CA LYS A 63 -6.29 -15.78 11.44
C LYS A 63 -5.02 -16.46 11.96
N ARG A 64 -3.98 -15.68 12.28
CA ARG A 64 -2.72 -16.20 12.87
C ARG A 64 -2.93 -16.79 14.26
N GLN A 65 -3.75 -16.16 15.11
CA GLN A 65 -4.10 -16.68 16.44
C GLN A 65 -4.87 -18.01 16.37
N SER A 66 -5.61 -18.25 15.28
CA SER A 66 -6.27 -19.54 15.03
C SER A 66 -5.32 -20.59 14.42
N TYR A 67 -4.01 -20.34 14.34
CA TYR A 67 -3.02 -21.21 13.67
C TYR A 67 -3.42 -21.59 12.24
N GLY A 68 -4.12 -20.70 11.54
CA GLY A 68 -4.66 -20.98 10.20
C GLY A 68 -5.88 -21.92 10.15
N ARG A 69 -6.33 -22.47 11.29
CA ARG A 69 -7.41 -23.46 11.40
C ARG A 69 -8.80 -22.85 11.57
N ALA A 70 -9.06 -21.73 10.90
CA ALA A 70 -10.34 -21.04 10.98
C ALA A 70 -10.91 -20.83 9.58
N GLY A 71 -11.97 -21.58 9.26
CA GLY A 71 -12.81 -21.31 8.09
C GLY A 71 -13.48 -19.93 8.19
N LEU A 72 -14.02 -19.44 7.08
CA LEU A 72 -14.60 -18.08 7.00
C LEU A 72 -15.65 -17.80 8.08
N ALA A 73 -16.51 -18.76 8.40
CA ALA A 73 -17.52 -18.63 9.45
C ALA A 73 -16.90 -18.40 10.84
N HIS A 74 -15.81 -19.10 11.16
CA HIS A 74 -15.10 -18.94 12.43
C HIS A 74 -14.38 -17.58 12.49
N LEU A 75 -13.70 -17.18 11.42
CA LEU A 75 -13.05 -15.86 11.35
C LEU A 75 -14.06 -14.72 11.47
N SER A 76 -15.22 -14.84 10.83
CA SER A 76 -16.28 -13.83 10.88
C SER A 76 -16.83 -13.67 12.30
N ARG A 77 -17.09 -14.78 13.00
CA ARG A 77 -17.54 -14.74 14.41
C ARG A 77 -16.49 -14.08 15.31
N ARG A 78 -15.20 -14.38 15.12
CA ARG A 78 -14.10 -13.76 15.89
C ARG A 78 -13.91 -12.28 15.58
N LEU A 79 -14.16 -11.86 14.35
CA LEU A 79 -14.06 -10.45 13.95
C LEU A 79 -15.21 -9.61 14.52
N LEU A 80 -16.43 -10.16 14.53
CA LEU A 80 -17.64 -9.50 15.07
C LEU A 80 -17.65 -9.44 16.60
N ALA A 81 -17.03 -10.42 17.26
CA ALA A 81 -16.97 -10.49 18.73
C ALA A 81 -15.84 -9.67 19.36
N ALA A 82 -14.92 -9.14 18.55
CA ALA A 82 -13.76 -8.38 19.01
C ALA A 82 -13.99 -6.88 18.82
#